data_AF-P53260-F1
#
_entry.id   AF-P53260-F1
#
_cell.length_a   1.000
_cell.length_b   1.000
_cell.length_c   1.000
_cell.angle_alpha   90.00
_cell.angle_beta   90.00
_cell.angle_gamma   90.00
#
_symmetry.space_group_name_H-M   'P 1'
#
loop_
_entity.id
_entity.type
_entity.pdbx_description
1 polymer ?
#
loop_
_entity_poly.entity_id
_entity_poly.type
_entity_poly.pdbx_seq_one_letter_code
_entity_poly.pdbx_strand_id
1 'polypeptide(L)'
;MYKTWRLCRTHTVGGLCHDGSHRFVSTGGAKIGKKFENMNQIRDYLSRPVWSVHEYLGINTKEEKLEPPSAEAVKKLLRLSGLPLEGADIKEIQMRLAKQLSFINKLHNIPVEGEKHTKEYDARLVQRNTKQLNYTKLLEGISHQKQDAELGEVSGSWKATGLAAESKNAYFVVKEGLLKNRK
;
A
#
# COMPACT_ATOMS: atom_id res chain seq x y z
N MET A 1 -27.32 24.56 11.57
CA MET A 1 -27.89 23.85 10.40
C MET A 1 -27.73 22.35 10.61
N TYR A 2 -28.76 21.59 10.24
CA TYR A 2 -29.26 20.39 10.91
C TYR A 2 -28.36 19.12 10.84
N LYS A 3 -28.28 18.41 11.99
CA LYS A 3 -27.80 17.04 12.13
C LYS A 3 -28.82 16.07 11.51
N THR A 4 -28.39 15.15 10.66
CA THR A 4 -29.15 13.94 10.31
C THR A 4 -28.36 12.71 10.73
N TRP A 5 -28.79 12.07 11.82
CA TRP A 5 -28.34 10.74 12.22
C TRP A 5 -29.30 9.71 11.61
N ARG A 6 -28.82 8.86 10.70
CA ARG A 6 -29.54 7.63 10.31
C ARG A 6 -29.11 6.49 11.23
N LEU A 7 -30.04 6.07 12.09
CA LEU A 7 -29.99 4.76 12.76
C LEU A 7 -30.32 3.67 11.74
N CYS A 8 -29.36 2.80 11.42
CA CYS A 8 -29.67 1.50 10.82
C CYS A 8 -29.99 0.52 11.96
N ARG A 9 -31.27 0.11 12.03
CA ARG A 9 -31.71 -1.06 12.80
C ARG A 9 -31.28 -2.32 12.06
N THR A 10 -30.50 -3.18 12.70
CA THR A 10 -30.44 -4.60 12.34
C THR A 10 -31.15 -5.39 13.44
N HIS A 11 -32.17 -6.13 13.05
CA HIS A 11 -32.87 -7.08 13.91
C HIS A 11 -31.92 -8.22 14.26
N THR A 12 -31.68 -8.46 15.55
CA THR A 12 -31.13 -9.73 16.03
C THR A 12 -32.11 -10.31 17.04
N VAL A 13 -32.54 -11.52 16.72
CA VAL A 13 -33.47 -12.34 17.49
C VAL A 13 -32.66 -13.05 18.58
N GLY A 14 -33.06 -12.84 19.85
CA GLY A 14 -32.65 -13.68 20.97
C GLY A 14 -31.51 -13.14 21.84
N GLY A 15 -31.87 -12.72 23.06
CA GLY A 15 -30.95 -12.74 24.22
C GLY A 15 -30.34 -11.39 24.64
N LEU A 16 -30.76 -10.91 25.81
CA LEU A 16 -30.13 -9.88 26.67
C LEU A 16 -28.62 -10.17 26.88
N CYS A 17 -27.68 -9.26 27.17
CA CYS A 17 -27.67 -7.90 27.71
C CYS A 17 -26.20 -7.38 27.70
N HIS A 18 -26.02 -6.06 27.84
CA HIS A 18 -24.78 -5.32 28.21
C HIS A 18 -23.60 -5.42 27.20
N ASP A 19 -23.03 -4.37 26.63
CA ASP A 19 -22.72 -3.07 27.22
C ASP A 19 -22.63 -2.01 26.09
N GLY A 20 -23.21 -0.84 26.33
CA GLY A 20 -23.12 0.30 25.42
C GLY A 20 -21.73 0.91 25.51
N SER A 21 -20.88 0.68 24.51
CA SER A 21 -19.55 1.28 24.44
C SER A 21 -19.45 2.21 23.23
N HIS A 22 -19.17 3.48 23.53
CA HIS A 22 -19.18 4.62 22.62
C HIS A 22 -18.26 4.43 21.40
N ARG A 23 -18.88 4.10 20.28
CA ARG A 23 -18.27 3.76 18.99
C ARG A 23 -18.00 5.00 18.12
N PHE A 24 -17.18 5.97 18.54
CA PHE A 24 -16.99 7.22 17.74
C PHE A 24 -15.60 7.90 17.76
N VAL A 25 -14.50 7.28 18.21
CA VAL A 25 -13.27 8.06 18.54
C VAL A 25 -12.16 8.06 17.47
N SER A 26 -12.30 7.45 16.29
CA SER A 26 -11.18 7.41 15.32
C SER A 26 -11.49 7.67 13.84
N THR A 27 -12.70 8.15 13.50
CA THR A 27 -13.04 8.58 12.12
C THR A 27 -13.16 10.11 11.96
N GLY A 28 -12.71 10.87 12.95
CA GLY A 28 -12.45 12.30 12.76
C GLY A 28 -10.97 12.50 12.49
N GLY A 29 -10.62 13.32 11.50
CA GLY A 29 -9.24 13.74 11.23
C GLY A 29 -8.48 14.20 12.49
N ALA A 30 -7.17 14.38 12.35
CA ALA A 30 -6.26 14.62 13.48
C ALA A 30 -6.72 15.75 14.42
N LYS A 31 -6.65 15.51 15.74
CA LYS A 31 -6.99 16.49 16.79
C LYS A 31 -5.87 16.58 17.81
N ILE A 32 -5.50 17.80 18.17
CA ILE A 32 -4.57 18.08 19.26
C ILE A 32 -5.38 18.36 20.53
N GLY A 33 -5.06 17.66 21.63
CA GLY A 33 -5.70 17.85 22.93
C GLY A 33 -5.22 19.11 23.67
N LYS A 34 -5.80 19.38 24.85
CA LYS A 34 -5.29 20.42 25.76
C LYS A 34 -3.94 19.99 26.36
N LYS A 35 -3.11 20.98 26.73
CA LYS A 35 -1.86 20.75 27.46
C LYS A 35 -2.16 20.01 28.78
N PHE A 36 -1.35 19.00 29.11
CA PHE A 36 -1.39 18.37 30.43
C PHE A 36 -0.73 19.28 31.48
N GLU A 37 -1.35 19.46 32.63
CA GLU A 37 -0.83 20.31 33.72
C GLU A 37 0.02 19.53 34.73
N ASN A 38 -0.09 18.21 34.79
CA ASN A 38 0.69 17.37 35.70
C ASN A 38 0.81 15.91 35.21
N MET A 39 1.72 15.15 35.82
CA MET A 39 1.96 13.74 35.49
C MET A 39 0.78 12.81 35.78
N ASN A 40 -0.11 13.15 36.71
CA ASN A 40 -1.28 12.32 37.01
C ASN A 40 -2.26 12.32 35.84
N GLN A 41 -2.46 13.46 35.18
CA GLN A 41 -3.28 13.53 33.97
C GLN A 41 -2.74 12.66 32.83
N ILE A 42 -1.41 12.48 32.74
CA ILE A 42 -0.79 11.59 31.75
C ILE A 42 -1.08 10.14 32.08
N ARG A 43 -0.92 9.72 33.35
CA ARG A 43 -1.23 8.36 33.78
C ARG A 43 -2.70 8.03 33.52
N ASP A 44 -3.60 8.92 33.91
CA ASP A 44 -5.04 8.76 33.67
C ASP A 44 -5.37 8.72 32.17
N TYR A 45 -4.66 9.49 31.34
CA TYR A 45 -4.81 9.46 29.88
C TYR A 45 -4.39 8.11 29.27
N LEU A 46 -3.25 7.57 29.71
CA LEU A 46 -2.73 6.28 29.23
C LEU A 46 -3.56 5.09 29.74
N SER A 47 -4.20 5.22 30.90
CA SER A 47 -5.11 4.22 31.46
C SER A 47 -6.54 4.30 30.90
N ARG A 48 -6.80 5.19 29.94
CA ARG A 48 -8.13 5.25 29.29
C ARG A 48 -8.41 3.92 28.58
N PRO A 49 -9.67 3.45 28.61
CA PRO A 49 -10.09 2.25 27.88
C PRO A 49 -10.20 2.56 26.38
N VAL A 50 -9.05 2.74 25.73
CA VAL A 50 -8.92 2.94 24.29
C VAL A 50 -8.37 1.66 23.68
N TRP A 51 -8.97 1.20 22.60
CA TRP A 51 -8.47 0.03 21.88
C TRP A 51 -7.02 0.24 21.44
N SER A 52 -6.21 -0.78 21.69
CA SER A 52 -4.90 -0.89 21.07
C SER A 52 -5.04 -1.05 19.56
N VAL A 53 -3.98 -0.69 18.83
CA VAL A 53 -3.90 -0.96 17.39
C VAL A 53 -4.04 -2.46 17.08
N HIS A 54 -3.58 -3.33 17.99
CA HIS A 54 -3.68 -4.78 17.84
C HIS A 54 -5.12 -5.28 17.89
N GLU A 55 -5.94 -4.72 18.79
CA GLU A 55 -7.37 -5.00 18.86
C GLU A 55 -8.11 -4.44 17.64
N TYR A 56 -7.78 -3.20 17.24
CA TYR A 56 -8.37 -2.57 16.05
C TYR A 56 -8.12 -3.39 14.77
N LEU A 57 -6.89 -3.91 14.60
CA LEU A 57 -6.53 -4.72 13.43
C LEU A 57 -7.00 -6.18 13.55
N GLY A 58 -7.38 -6.64 14.74
CA GLY A 58 -7.80 -8.03 14.97
C GLY A 58 -6.65 -9.04 14.87
N ILE A 59 -5.44 -8.68 15.35
CA ILE A 59 -4.24 -9.51 15.20
C ILE A 59 -4.37 -10.89 15.89
N ASN A 60 -5.24 -11.00 16.90
CA ASN A 60 -5.45 -12.22 17.69
C ASN A 60 -6.85 -12.84 17.52
N THR A 61 -7.70 -12.27 16.65
CA THR A 61 -9.01 -12.88 16.36
C THR A 61 -8.82 -14.05 15.41
N LYS A 62 -9.38 -15.22 15.79
CA LYS A 62 -9.32 -16.45 14.99
C LYS A 62 -9.64 -16.17 13.54
N GLU A 63 -8.79 -16.69 12.65
CA GLU A 63 -8.84 -16.51 11.20
C GLU A 63 -10.29 -16.62 10.71
N GLU A 64 -10.88 -15.48 10.32
CA GLU A 64 -12.08 -15.50 9.47
C GLU A 64 -11.82 -16.45 8.32
N LYS A 65 -12.83 -17.22 7.88
CA LYS A 65 -12.69 -18.21 6.80
C LYS A 65 -11.99 -17.56 5.60
N LEU A 66 -10.67 -17.74 5.51
CA LEU A 66 -9.86 -17.17 4.45
C LEU A 66 -10.18 -17.99 3.21
N GLU A 67 -10.58 -17.31 2.14
CA GLU A 67 -10.69 -17.92 0.83
C GLU A 67 -9.34 -17.75 0.13
N PRO A 68 -8.49 -18.79 0.04
CA PRO A 68 -7.18 -18.64 -0.55
C PRO A 68 -7.31 -18.46 -2.07
N PRO A 69 -6.41 -17.69 -2.70
CA PRO A 69 -6.39 -17.57 -4.15
C PRO A 69 -6.16 -18.94 -4.80
N SER A 70 -6.67 -19.14 -6.02
CA SER A 70 -6.49 -20.40 -6.75
C SER A 70 -5.00 -20.70 -7.01
N ALA A 71 -4.67 -21.99 -7.19
CA ALA A 71 -3.30 -22.40 -7.51
C ALA A 71 -2.81 -21.79 -8.84
N GLU A 72 -3.72 -21.59 -9.79
CA GLU A 72 -3.45 -20.92 -11.07
C GLU A 72 -3.08 -19.44 -10.87
N ALA A 73 -3.78 -18.75 -9.96
CA ALA A 73 -3.45 -17.37 -9.62
C ALA A 73 -2.05 -17.25 -9.02
N VAL A 74 -1.66 -18.19 -8.14
CA VAL A 74 -0.31 -18.23 -7.57
C VAL A 74 0.75 -18.51 -8.66
N LYS A 75 0.52 -19.47 -9.55
CA LYS A 75 1.44 -19.73 -10.68
C LYS A 75 1.58 -18.51 -11.58
N LYS A 76 0.47 -17.81 -11.86
CA LYS A 76 0.47 -16.55 -12.61
C LYS A 76 1.29 -15.48 -11.89
N LEU A 77 1.15 -15.34 -10.58
CA LEU A 77 1.92 -14.40 -9.76
C LEU A 77 3.42 -14.71 -9.80
N LEU A 78 3.81 -15.98 -9.62
CA LEU A 78 5.22 -16.39 -9.72
C LEU A 78 5.82 -16.04 -11.09
N ARG A 79 5.06 -16.27 -12.17
CA ARG A 79 5.47 -15.90 -13.53
C ARG A 79 5.65 -14.39 -13.71
N LEU A 80 4.74 -13.57 -13.16
CA LEU A 80 4.84 -12.11 -13.22
C LEU A 80 6.02 -11.57 -12.40
N SER A 81 6.32 -12.19 -11.26
CA SER A 81 7.47 -11.86 -10.42
C SER A 81 8.81 -12.35 -10.98
N GLY A 82 8.81 -13.12 -12.06
CA GLY A 82 10.04 -13.73 -12.61
C GLY A 82 10.65 -14.81 -11.69
N LEU A 83 9.82 -15.45 -10.86
CA LEU A 83 10.24 -16.50 -9.93
C LEU A 83 9.97 -17.90 -10.51
N PRO A 84 10.79 -18.92 -10.17
CA PRO A 84 10.61 -20.27 -10.66
C PRO A 84 9.36 -20.94 -10.09
N LEU A 85 8.70 -21.77 -10.90
CA LEU A 85 7.60 -22.64 -10.46
C LEU A 85 8.12 -23.94 -9.84
N GLU A 86 9.28 -24.42 -10.30
CA GLU A 86 9.93 -25.60 -9.77
C GLU A 86 10.42 -25.34 -8.34
N GLY A 87 10.06 -26.21 -7.41
CA GLY A 87 10.36 -26.06 -5.98
C GLY A 87 9.45 -25.10 -5.21
N ALA A 88 8.46 -24.46 -5.86
CA ALA A 88 7.54 -23.57 -5.17
C ALA A 88 6.47 -24.34 -4.38
N ASP A 89 6.39 -24.12 -3.06
CA ASP A 89 5.27 -24.61 -2.25
C ASP A 89 4.02 -23.76 -2.51
N ILE A 90 3.23 -24.20 -3.49
CA ILE A 90 2.01 -23.51 -3.91
C ILE A 90 1.02 -23.37 -2.76
N LYS A 91 0.88 -24.39 -1.89
CA LYS A 91 -0.10 -24.36 -0.79
C LYS A 91 0.31 -23.37 0.29
N GLU A 92 1.59 -23.33 0.63
CA GLU A 92 2.12 -22.34 1.57
C GLU A 92 1.95 -20.92 1.03
N ILE A 93 2.25 -20.70 -0.25
CA ILE A 93 2.08 -19.40 -0.89
C ILE A 93 0.61 -18.98 -0.90
N GLN A 94 -0.32 -19.88 -1.24
CA GLN A 94 -1.77 -19.60 -1.19
C GLN A 94 -2.19 -19.14 0.20
N MET A 95 -1.77 -19.85 1.25
CA MET A 95 -2.13 -19.54 2.63
C MET A 95 -1.52 -18.22 3.09
N ARG A 96 -0.24 -17.98 2.81
CA ARG A 96 0.44 -16.73 3.14
C ARG A 96 -0.19 -15.54 2.43
N LEU A 97 -0.50 -15.70 1.14
CA LEU A 97 -1.14 -14.67 0.34
C LEU A 97 -2.57 -14.40 0.84
N ALA A 98 -3.32 -15.41 1.25
CA ALA A 98 -4.65 -15.23 1.83
C ALA A 98 -4.61 -14.37 3.11
N LYS A 99 -3.63 -14.60 4.00
CA LYS A 99 -3.44 -13.79 5.21
C LYS A 99 -3.01 -12.35 4.90
N GLN A 100 -2.14 -12.18 3.91
CA GLN A 100 -1.73 -10.85 3.45
C GLN A 100 -2.92 -10.08 2.86
N LEU A 101 -3.71 -10.75 2.00
CA LEU A 101 -4.90 -10.17 1.38
C LEU A 101 -5.96 -9.81 2.42
N SER A 102 -6.27 -10.68 3.38
CA SER A 102 -7.25 -10.35 4.43
C SER A 102 -6.83 -9.16 5.29
N PHE A 103 -5.53 -9.00 5.54
CA PHE A 103 -5.00 -7.84 6.25
C PHE A 103 -5.18 -6.55 5.45
N ILE A 104 -4.74 -6.51 4.19
CA ILE A 104 -4.84 -5.28 3.38
C ILE A 104 -6.27 -4.98 2.95
N ASN A 105 -7.13 -6.00 2.79
CA ASN A 105 -8.53 -5.84 2.42
C ASN A 105 -9.34 -5.13 3.52
N LYS A 106 -8.79 -4.98 4.73
CA LYS A 106 -9.37 -4.07 5.75
C LYS A 106 -9.51 -2.64 5.21
N LEU A 107 -8.62 -2.21 4.31
CA LEU A 107 -8.71 -0.90 3.66
C LEU A 107 -9.98 -0.72 2.82
N HIS A 108 -10.59 -1.79 2.30
CA HIS A 108 -11.85 -1.68 1.54
C HIS A 108 -13.01 -1.12 2.37
N ASN A 109 -12.94 -1.23 3.70
CA ASN A 109 -13.96 -0.71 4.61
C ASN A 109 -13.61 0.65 5.20
N ILE A 110 -12.45 1.22 4.86
CA ILE A 110 -12.01 2.51 5.37
C ILE A 110 -12.48 3.60 4.40
N PRO A 111 -13.39 4.51 4.82
CA PRO A 111 -13.84 5.60 3.96
C PRO A 111 -12.67 6.55 3.66
N VAL A 112 -12.58 7.00 2.42
CA VAL A 112 -11.59 8.01 2.01
C VAL A 112 -12.14 9.39 2.37
N GLU A 113 -11.47 10.09 3.29
CA GLU A 113 -11.82 11.48 3.60
C GLU A 113 -11.71 12.34 2.32
N GLY A 114 -12.81 12.99 1.94
CA GLY A 114 -12.84 13.80 0.72
C GLY A 114 -13.00 13.02 -0.58
N GLU A 115 -13.50 11.77 -0.56
CA GLU A 115 -13.72 10.91 -1.75
C GLU A 115 -14.36 11.64 -2.95
N LYS A 116 -15.28 12.58 -2.72
CA LYS A 116 -15.92 13.39 -3.77
C LYS A 116 -14.95 14.33 -4.51
N HIS A 117 -13.80 14.62 -3.93
CA HIS A 117 -12.76 15.50 -4.45
C HIS A 117 -11.47 14.74 -4.80
N THR A 118 -11.35 13.47 -4.40
CA THR A 118 -10.20 12.62 -4.70
C THR A 118 -10.14 12.34 -6.19
N LYS A 119 -9.05 12.78 -6.83
CA LYS A 119 -8.75 12.47 -8.23
C LYS A 119 -7.78 11.29 -8.28
N GLU A 120 -7.74 10.60 -9.41
CA GLU A 120 -6.94 9.37 -9.61
C GLU A 120 -5.44 9.53 -9.25
N TYR A 121 -4.91 10.76 -9.27
CA TYR A 121 -3.54 11.10 -8.91
C TYR A 121 -3.29 11.41 -7.43
N ASP A 122 -4.33 11.45 -6.59
CA ASP A 122 -4.24 11.78 -5.15
C ASP A 122 -3.77 10.61 -4.29
N ALA A 123 -3.48 9.44 -4.88
CA ALA A 123 -2.88 8.29 -4.18
C ALA A 123 -1.43 8.52 -3.68
N ARG A 124 -0.88 9.74 -3.86
CA ARG A 124 0.47 10.11 -3.42
C ARG A 124 0.43 10.71 -2.02
N LEU A 125 1.43 10.36 -1.19
CA LEU A 125 1.60 10.88 0.17
C LEU A 125 1.67 12.42 0.25
N VAL A 126 2.05 13.09 -0.84
CA VAL A 126 2.16 14.54 -0.92
C VAL A 126 1.25 15.03 -2.04
N GLN A 127 0.29 15.91 -1.69
CA GLN A 127 -0.56 16.57 -2.67
C GLN A 127 0.31 17.31 -3.69
N ARG A 128 0.13 16.98 -4.97
CA ARG A 128 0.78 17.67 -6.07
C ARG A 128 0.08 19.02 -6.30
N ASN A 129 0.39 20.02 -5.48
CA ASN A 129 0.40 21.40 -5.97
C ASN A 129 1.65 21.62 -6.84
N THR A 130 1.87 20.71 -7.79
CA THR A 130 3.04 20.75 -8.66
C THR A 130 2.89 21.90 -9.62
N LYS A 131 3.90 22.77 -9.65
CA LYS A 131 4.02 23.85 -10.63
C LYS A 131 3.91 23.26 -12.03
N GLN A 132 2.90 23.69 -12.79
CA GLN A 132 2.75 23.29 -14.19
C GLN A 132 3.94 23.79 -15.01
N LEU A 133 4.48 22.93 -15.87
CA LEU A 133 5.52 23.32 -16.82
C LEU A 133 4.87 24.22 -17.88
N ASN A 134 5.20 25.51 -17.83
CA ASN A 134 4.69 26.48 -18.80
C ASN A 134 5.53 26.47 -20.09
N TYR A 135 5.01 27.09 -21.14
CA TYR A 135 5.65 27.12 -22.46
C TYR A 135 7.08 27.69 -22.42
N THR A 136 7.30 28.77 -21.68
CA THR A 136 8.63 29.38 -21.55
C THR A 136 9.61 28.45 -20.85
N LYS A 137 9.19 27.76 -19.78
CA LYS A 137 10.04 26.80 -19.06
C LYS A 137 10.30 25.53 -19.87
N LEU A 138 9.36 25.14 -20.72
CA LEU A 138 9.56 24.05 -21.68
C LEU A 138 10.64 24.41 -22.70
N LEU A 139 10.53 25.58 -23.36
CA LEU A 139 11.55 26.04 -24.31
C LEU A 139 12.91 26.28 -23.65
N GLU A 140 12.92 26.90 -22.47
CA GLU A 140 14.12 27.08 -21.65
C GLU A 140 14.73 25.72 -21.30
N GLY A 141 13.92 24.76 -20.85
CA GLY A 141 14.36 23.39 -20.58
C GLY A 141 15.02 22.74 -21.78
N ILE A 142 14.40 22.84 -22.96
CA ILE A 142 14.97 22.31 -24.22
C ILE A 142 16.31 22.96 -24.54
N SER A 143 16.42 24.28 -24.42
CA SER A 143 17.67 25.02 -24.70
C SER A 143 18.80 24.71 -23.72
N HIS A 144 18.49 24.24 -22.51
CA HIS A 144 19.46 23.86 -21.48
C HIS A 144 19.76 22.36 -21.44
N GLN A 145 19.14 21.53 -22.30
CA GLN A 145 19.50 20.13 -22.41
C GLN A 145 20.93 20.01 -22.96
N LYS A 146 21.79 19.32 -22.21
CA LYS A 146 23.17 19.03 -22.59
C LYS A 146 23.47 17.59 -22.19
N GLN A 147 24.40 16.95 -22.90
CA GLN A 147 24.92 15.65 -22.47
C GLN A 147 25.77 15.85 -21.23
N ASP A 148 25.42 15.18 -20.15
CA ASP A 148 26.19 15.19 -18.91
C ASP A 148 27.15 14.00 -18.85
N ALA A 149 28.44 14.27 -18.63
CA ALA A 149 29.47 13.25 -18.51
C ALA A 149 29.34 12.45 -17.21
N GLU A 150 28.83 13.06 -16.13
CA GLU A 150 28.64 12.39 -14.84
C GLU A 150 27.48 11.37 -14.90
N LEU A 151 26.52 11.58 -15.80
CA LEU A 151 25.41 10.67 -16.05
C LEU A 151 25.73 9.59 -17.11
N GLY A 152 26.92 9.63 -17.73
CA GLY A 152 27.32 8.70 -18.78
C GLY A 152 26.53 8.85 -20.09
N GLU A 153 25.98 10.05 -20.35
CA GLU A 153 25.15 10.33 -21.53
C GLU A 153 25.98 10.55 -22.81
N VAL A 154 27.26 10.92 -22.65
CA VAL A 154 28.19 11.06 -23.76
C VAL A 154 28.49 9.67 -24.34
N SER A 155 28.20 9.48 -25.63
CA SER A 155 28.36 8.19 -26.30
C SER A 155 29.80 7.68 -26.21
N GLY A 156 29.98 6.45 -25.74
CA GLY A 156 31.31 5.84 -25.57
C GLY A 156 32.10 6.34 -24.35
N SER A 157 31.51 7.18 -23.49
CA SER A 157 32.18 7.65 -22.26
C SER A 157 32.41 6.54 -21.23
N TRP A 158 31.63 5.45 -21.31
CA TRP A 158 31.78 4.28 -20.46
C TRP A 158 31.49 2.99 -21.22
N LYS A 159 32.02 1.88 -20.72
CA LYS A 159 31.77 0.54 -21.29
C LYS A 159 30.41 0.03 -20.80
N ALA A 160 29.34 0.31 -21.56
CA ALA A 160 27.96 -0.03 -21.21
C ALA A 160 27.76 -1.52 -20.85
N THR A 161 28.49 -2.43 -21.49
CA THR A 161 28.44 -3.88 -21.23
C THR A 161 29.46 -4.37 -20.20
N GLY A 162 30.32 -3.49 -19.67
CA GLY A 162 31.47 -3.86 -18.84
C GLY A 162 31.11 -4.46 -17.48
N LEU A 163 29.87 -4.27 -17.03
CA LEU A 163 29.36 -4.78 -15.75
C LEU A 163 28.46 -6.02 -15.92
N ALA A 164 28.21 -6.47 -17.14
CA ALA A 164 27.41 -7.66 -17.38
C ALA A 164 28.22 -8.94 -17.09
N ALA A 165 27.62 -9.90 -16.37
CA ALA A 165 28.24 -11.19 -16.11
C ALA A 165 28.53 -11.98 -17.39
N GLU A 166 27.67 -11.84 -18.40
CA GLU A 166 27.86 -12.42 -19.73
C GLU A 166 27.60 -11.36 -20.80
N SER A 167 28.46 -11.30 -21.80
CA SER A 167 28.30 -10.43 -22.97
C SER A 167 28.95 -11.06 -24.20
N LYS A 168 28.49 -10.64 -25.38
CA LYS A 168 29.12 -11.01 -26.65
C LYS A 168 29.34 -9.75 -27.46
N ASN A 169 30.60 -9.35 -27.61
CA ASN A 169 31.00 -8.05 -28.19
C ASN A 169 30.37 -6.90 -27.37
N ALA A 170 29.66 -5.98 -28.04
CA ALA A 170 28.95 -4.87 -27.42
C ALA A 170 27.47 -5.18 -27.11
N TYR A 171 27.05 -6.46 -27.17
CA TYR A 171 25.69 -6.89 -26.88
C TYR A 171 25.59 -7.58 -25.52
N PHE A 172 24.50 -7.28 -24.80
CA PHE A 172 24.02 -8.13 -23.71
C PHE A 172 23.46 -9.43 -24.29
N VAL A 173 23.68 -10.55 -23.60
CA VAL A 173 23.21 -11.86 -24.06
C VAL A 173 22.12 -12.39 -23.13
N VAL A 174 21.09 -12.99 -23.72
CA VAL A 174 20.02 -13.68 -23.00
C VAL A 174 19.93 -15.09 -23.55
N LYS A 175 20.10 -16.09 -22.68
CA LYS A 175 19.99 -17.51 -23.07
C LYS A 175 18.52 -17.85 -23.35
N GLU A 176 18.25 -18.50 -24.48
CA GLU A 176 16.90 -18.85 -24.94
C GLU A 176 16.09 -19.64 -23.88
N GLY A 177 16.76 -20.44 -23.04
CA GLY A 177 16.12 -21.19 -21.94
C GLY A 177 15.34 -20.32 -20.94
N LEU A 178 15.72 -19.05 -20.77
CA LEU A 178 15.00 -18.12 -19.88
C LEU A 178 13.65 -17.65 -20.46
N LEU A 179 13.48 -17.74 -21.79
CA LEU A 179 12.23 -17.36 -22.46
C LEU A 179 11.22 -18.51 -22.49
N LYS A 180 11.68 -19.77 -22.46
CA LYS A 180 10.81 -20.96 -22.59
C LYS A 180 9.86 -21.15 -21.40
N ASN A 181 10.24 -20.68 -20.20
CA ASN A 181 9.41 -20.78 -18.99
C ASN A 181 8.36 -19.65 -18.83
N ARG A 182 8.11 -18.85 -19.88
CA ARG A 182 7.16 -17.71 -19.84
C ARG A 182 5.81 -17.95 -20.52
N LYS A 183 5.63 -19.06 -21.24
CA LYS A 183 4.36 -19.50 -21.82
C LYS A 183 3.63 -20.42 -20.84
#